data_AF-A0A5B0QEZ7-F1
#
_entry.id   AF-A0A5B0QEZ7-F1
#
_cell.length_a   1.000
_cell.length_b   1.000
_cell.length_c   1.000
_cell.angle_alpha   90.00
_cell.angle_beta   90.00
_cell.angle_gamma   90.00
#
_symmetry.space_group_name_H-M   'P 1'
#
loop_
_entity.id
_entity.type
_entity.pdbx_description
1 polymer ?
#
loop_
_entity_poly.entity_id
_entity_poly.type
_entity_poly.pdbx_seq_one_letter_code
_entity_poly.pdbx_strand_id
1 'polypeptide(L)'
;MQRPAAASHSEPEPSTTTLPPSVLPPLETDPTIEPVPAFSRRGPLKWTDYLGCYLPAYDGPHDVGTLTLELPLPEPYSTYELSSPMKRHDGKPILELNPSLMTIFYPVQKRPVEPLWRRALTMGRLAGGEPRLRWITLAQIQGYLRFASIPTWMRCLIIPPLLLAMGPTKLPTRGGAPICLKEGVQQDGERRRYKLMIFSHGLTGNRTCYSQLCGRLAAQGYVVAAVEHRDGTGSHSVGAARIGGKTVEKSVPYVDMADVSSDTRPEDYLVARAFQLELRTVEVLAAAKSLASLARPLPGWRALRDANLRVRGAPGWAADDGAQWSDQQWDNFASAVDWDRDVTLAGHSFGAADVIMAARHPDRPKSWKRFILYDPWLETLDHCSEKFIRTWRKSSSSEGPVPPDFPCLIVNSPGFTVWKEHFKRLQDLFIIDRNKSDQFCLFATLGGIIHSSFSDLPVLVEWFVSLSSSNFRFFFFSIHLITHLLGLDHGYLSL
;
A
#
# COMPACT_ATOMS: atom_id res chain seq x y z
N MET A 1 -63.29 52.07 -6.60
CA MET A 1 -61.85 51.90 -6.30
C MET A 1 -61.44 50.50 -6.73
N GLN A 2 -60.59 50.41 -7.74
CA GLN A 2 -60.14 49.16 -8.36
C GLN A 2 -59.23 48.36 -7.41
N ARG A 3 -59.49 47.06 -7.29
CA ARG A 3 -58.47 46.04 -7.02
C ARG A 3 -58.59 45.02 -8.15
N PRO A 4 -57.63 44.95 -9.09
CA PRO A 4 -57.70 43.98 -10.17
C PRO A 4 -57.39 42.57 -9.64
N ALA A 5 -58.14 41.61 -10.16
CA ALA A 5 -58.09 40.20 -9.86
C ALA A 5 -56.72 39.59 -10.20
N ALA A 6 -56.25 38.70 -9.32
CA ALA A 6 -55.03 37.93 -9.52
C ALA A 6 -55.20 37.00 -10.74
N ALA A 7 -54.34 37.20 -11.74
CA ALA A 7 -54.19 36.30 -12.86
C ALA A 7 -53.57 34.97 -12.39
N SER A 8 -54.11 33.88 -12.94
CA SER A 8 -53.62 32.51 -12.81
C SER A 8 -52.14 32.39 -13.20
N HIS A 9 -51.29 32.06 -12.24
CA HIS A 9 -49.95 31.54 -12.52
C HIS A 9 -49.99 30.02 -12.45
N SER A 10 -49.75 29.41 -13.61
CA SER A 10 -49.53 27.97 -13.80
C SER A 10 -48.38 27.48 -12.93
N GLU A 11 -48.60 26.39 -12.19
CA GLU A 11 -47.54 25.62 -11.54
C GLU A 11 -46.51 25.17 -12.61
N PRO A 12 -45.19 25.28 -12.35
CA PRO A 12 -44.21 24.64 -13.20
C PRO A 12 -44.21 23.14 -12.93
N GLU A 13 -44.46 22.34 -13.98
CA GLU A 13 -44.33 20.89 -13.93
C GLU A 13 -42.94 20.46 -13.40
N PRO A 14 -42.84 19.37 -12.62
CA PRO A 14 -41.56 18.81 -12.23
C PRO A 14 -40.86 18.23 -13.47
N SER A 15 -39.81 18.91 -13.94
CA SER A 15 -38.95 18.42 -15.01
C SER A 15 -38.25 17.12 -14.58
N THR A 16 -38.89 16.00 -14.88
CA THR A 16 -38.35 14.66 -14.72
C THR A 16 -37.51 14.36 -15.95
N THR A 17 -36.25 14.82 -15.94
CA THR A 17 -35.24 14.33 -16.87
C THR A 17 -34.26 13.49 -16.08
N THR A 18 -34.70 12.29 -15.69
CA THR A 18 -33.79 11.21 -15.33
C THR A 18 -33.07 10.78 -16.61
N LEU A 19 -31.90 11.34 -16.86
CA LEU A 19 -30.97 10.73 -17.80
C LEU A 19 -30.53 9.37 -17.19
N PRO A 20 -30.64 8.25 -17.93
CA PRO A 20 -30.06 7.00 -17.50
C PRO A 20 -28.54 7.16 -17.34
N PRO A 21 -27.88 6.36 -16.48
CA PRO A 21 -26.44 6.41 -16.31
C PRO A 21 -25.77 6.30 -17.68
N SER A 22 -24.93 7.28 -18.00
CA SER A 22 -24.10 7.29 -19.20
C SER A 22 -23.12 6.12 -19.13
N VAL A 23 -23.53 4.97 -19.63
CA VAL A 23 -22.62 3.92 -20.06
C VAL A 23 -21.80 4.56 -21.17
N LEU A 24 -20.49 4.74 -20.93
CA LEU A 24 -19.56 5.15 -21.97
C LEU A 24 -19.84 4.28 -23.21
N PRO A 25 -19.97 4.86 -24.42
CA PRO A 25 -20.05 4.04 -25.62
C PRO A 25 -18.82 3.13 -25.65
N PRO A 26 -18.95 1.86 -26.03
CA PRO A 26 -17.80 0.97 -26.16
C PRO A 26 -16.78 1.67 -27.05
N LEU A 27 -15.54 1.77 -26.57
CA LEU A 27 -14.41 2.25 -27.37
C LEU A 27 -14.45 1.52 -28.70
N GLU A 28 -14.57 2.27 -29.81
CA GLU A 28 -14.38 1.72 -31.14
C GLU A 28 -13.01 1.05 -31.17
N THR A 29 -12.99 -0.27 -31.25
CA THR A 29 -11.77 -1.05 -31.29
C THR A 29 -11.15 -0.85 -32.66
N ASP A 30 -10.08 -0.06 -32.72
CA ASP A 30 -9.19 0.01 -33.87
C ASP A 30 -8.70 -1.42 -34.18
N PRO A 31 -9.02 -1.99 -35.37
CA PRO A 31 -8.67 -3.36 -35.73
C PRO A 31 -7.14 -3.58 -35.87
N THR A 32 -6.32 -2.54 -35.73
CA THR A 32 -4.86 -2.63 -35.68
C THR A 32 -4.28 -2.81 -34.27
N ILE A 33 -5.11 -2.67 -33.22
CA ILE A 33 -4.71 -2.88 -31.83
C ILE A 33 -4.89 -4.36 -31.50
N GLU A 34 -3.80 -5.06 -31.16
CA GLU A 34 -3.88 -6.44 -30.64
C GLU A 34 -4.91 -6.51 -29.51
N PRO A 35 -5.82 -7.50 -29.51
CA PRO A 35 -6.84 -7.60 -28.49
C PRO A 35 -6.16 -7.70 -27.12
N VAL A 36 -6.50 -6.76 -26.23
CA VAL A 36 -6.13 -6.85 -24.82
C VAL A 36 -6.61 -8.22 -24.34
N PRO A 37 -5.73 -9.11 -23.85
CA PRO A 37 -6.14 -10.44 -23.44
C PRO A 37 -7.24 -10.30 -22.40
N ALA A 38 -8.36 -11.00 -22.64
CA ALA A 38 -9.55 -10.93 -21.81
C ALA A 38 -9.17 -11.03 -20.32
N PHE A 39 -9.76 -10.15 -19.50
CA PHE A 39 -9.62 -10.18 -18.05
C PHE A 39 -10.16 -11.50 -17.52
N SER A 40 -9.29 -12.50 -17.46
CA SER A 40 -9.60 -13.73 -16.75
C SER A 40 -9.51 -13.40 -15.26
N ARG A 41 -10.61 -13.58 -14.52
CA ARG A 41 -10.62 -13.48 -13.05
C ARG A 41 -9.55 -14.37 -12.40
N ARG A 42 -8.98 -15.32 -13.14
CA ARG A 42 -7.81 -16.14 -12.79
C ARG A 42 -7.01 -16.43 -14.06
N GLY A 43 -5.71 -16.08 -14.12
CA GLY A 43 -4.83 -16.72 -15.10
C GLY A 43 -4.98 -18.25 -15.08
N PRO A 44 -4.65 -18.97 -16.16
CA PRO A 44 -4.81 -20.43 -16.21
C PRO A 44 -4.15 -21.06 -14.98
N LEU A 45 -4.95 -21.80 -14.18
CA LEU A 45 -4.52 -22.44 -12.94
C LEU A 45 -3.20 -23.19 -13.18
N LYS A 46 -2.13 -22.77 -12.51
CA LYS A 46 -0.87 -23.53 -12.54
C LYS A 46 -0.89 -24.45 -11.34
N TRP A 47 -0.62 -25.73 -11.55
CA TRP A 47 -0.63 -26.71 -10.45
C TRP A 47 0.40 -26.39 -9.33
N THR A 48 1.34 -25.47 -9.58
CA THR A 48 2.21 -24.89 -8.54
C THR A 48 1.46 -24.13 -7.45
N ASP A 49 0.24 -23.66 -7.73
CA ASP A 49 -0.66 -23.03 -6.76
C ASP A 49 -1.18 -24.06 -5.73
N TYR A 50 -1.05 -25.37 -6.01
CA TYR A 50 -1.40 -26.48 -5.12
C TYR A 50 -0.25 -26.93 -4.20
N LEU A 51 0.97 -26.41 -4.38
CA LEU A 51 2.12 -26.76 -3.52
C LEU A 51 2.19 -25.93 -2.22
N GLY A 52 1.07 -25.36 -1.76
CA GLY A 52 0.83 -25.03 -0.35
C GLY A 52 1.60 -23.85 0.26
N CYS A 53 2.58 -23.28 -0.45
CA CYS A 53 3.56 -22.38 0.16
C CYS A 53 3.68 -21.01 -0.52
N TYR A 54 2.81 -20.67 -1.48
CA TYR A 54 2.88 -19.40 -2.23
C TYR A 54 1.51 -18.79 -2.45
N LEU A 55 1.43 -17.45 -2.45
CA LEU A 55 0.28 -16.76 -3.03
C LEU A 55 0.21 -16.98 -4.56
N PRO A 56 -0.97 -16.79 -5.19
CA PRO A 56 -1.14 -16.96 -6.64
C PRO A 56 -0.14 -16.14 -7.45
N ALA A 57 0.41 -16.72 -8.51
CA ALA A 57 1.36 -16.04 -9.40
C ALA A 57 0.74 -14.81 -10.06
N TYR A 58 1.58 -13.82 -10.38
CA TYR A 58 1.14 -12.59 -11.04
C TYR A 58 0.94 -12.81 -12.54
N ASP A 59 -0.14 -12.23 -13.07
CA ASP A 59 -0.42 -12.22 -14.51
C ASP A 59 0.31 -11.04 -15.18
N GLY A 60 1.09 -11.33 -16.21
CA GLY A 60 1.75 -10.32 -17.01
C GLY A 60 2.89 -10.85 -17.89
N PRO A 61 3.49 -9.97 -18.71
CA PRO A 61 4.63 -10.30 -19.56
C PRO A 61 5.92 -10.60 -18.77
N HIS A 62 6.05 -10.13 -17.53
CA HIS A 62 7.25 -10.33 -16.70
C HIS A 62 6.99 -11.24 -15.50
N ASP A 63 8.02 -11.95 -15.04
CA ASP A 63 8.07 -12.41 -13.65
C ASP A 63 8.32 -11.18 -12.74
N VAL A 64 8.18 -11.35 -11.42
CA VAL A 64 8.38 -10.25 -10.47
C VAL A 64 9.51 -10.54 -9.52
N GLY A 65 10.46 -9.62 -9.43
CA GLY A 65 11.52 -9.60 -8.43
C GLY A 65 11.17 -8.75 -7.22
N THR A 66 11.87 -8.98 -6.11
CA THR A 66 11.81 -8.10 -4.93
C THR A 66 13.21 -7.62 -4.52
N LEU A 67 13.28 -6.38 -4.04
CA LEU A 67 14.45 -5.78 -3.40
C LEU A 67 13.97 -5.09 -2.12
N THR A 68 14.44 -5.52 -0.96
CA THR A 68 14.07 -4.91 0.33
C THR A 68 15.18 -3.99 0.82
N LEU A 69 14.82 -2.74 1.11
CA LEU A 69 15.72 -1.70 1.58
C LEU A 69 15.25 -1.20 2.94
N GLU A 70 16.16 -1.21 3.91
CA GLU A 70 16.00 -0.50 5.17
C GLU A 70 17.09 0.55 5.28
N LEU A 71 16.72 1.81 5.18
CA LEU A 71 17.67 2.91 5.05
C LEU A 71 17.52 3.88 6.23
N PRO A 72 18.62 4.40 6.78
CA PRO A 72 18.56 5.54 7.69
C PRO A 72 17.73 6.66 7.08
N LEU A 73 16.99 7.39 7.91
CA LEU A 73 16.23 8.55 7.44
C LEU A 73 17.23 9.59 6.88
N PRO A 74 17.05 10.08 5.65
CA PRO A 74 17.88 11.14 5.12
C PRO A 74 17.49 12.48 5.74
N GLU A 75 18.44 13.41 5.90
CA GLU A 75 18.14 14.80 6.29
C GLU A 75 17.11 15.43 5.34
N PRO A 76 16.16 16.25 5.80
CA PRO A 76 15.98 16.69 7.20
C PRO A 76 15.16 15.73 8.06
N TYR A 77 14.74 14.57 7.53
CA TYR A 77 13.80 13.68 8.21
C TYR A 77 14.42 12.93 9.40
N SER A 78 15.73 12.73 9.42
CA SER A 78 16.48 12.16 10.56
C SER A 78 16.38 13.02 11.83
N THR A 79 16.16 14.32 11.68
CA THR A 79 16.06 15.29 12.78
C THR A 79 14.65 15.85 12.94
N TYR A 80 13.66 15.22 12.30
CA TYR A 80 12.28 15.67 12.33
C TYR A 80 11.69 15.61 13.74
N GLU A 81 11.21 16.74 14.24
CA GLU A 81 10.62 16.82 15.58
C GLU A 81 9.12 16.50 15.54
N LEU A 82 8.78 15.28 15.99
CA LEU A 82 7.40 14.79 16.07
C LEU A 82 6.53 15.66 17.00
N SER A 83 5.33 16.00 16.54
CA SER A 83 4.37 16.83 17.28
C SER A 83 3.58 16.07 18.35
N SER A 84 3.66 14.73 18.35
CA SER A 84 2.79 13.87 19.13
C SER A 84 3.09 13.94 20.64
N PRO A 85 2.09 14.21 21.50
CA PRO A 85 2.23 14.13 22.94
C PRO A 85 2.11 12.69 23.46
N MET A 86 1.73 11.73 22.61
CA MET A 86 1.34 10.38 23.04
C MET A 86 2.51 9.62 23.68
N LYS A 87 2.32 9.19 24.92
CA LYS A 87 3.27 8.37 25.67
C LYS A 87 2.67 7.03 26.06
N ARG A 88 3.53 6.03 26.21
CA ARG A 88 3.21 4.75 26.84
C ARG A 88 3.03 4.92 28.34
N HIS A 89 2.48 3.91 28.99
CA HIS A 89 2.34 3.85 30.46
C HIS A 89 3.70 3.97 31.21
N ASP A 90 4.81 3.60 30.58
CA ASP A 90 6.17 3.78 31.13
C ASP A 90 6.78 5.16 30.85
N GLY A 91 6.00 6.10 30.31
CA GLY A 91 6.41 7.47 30.00
C GLY A 91 7.20 7.64 28.70
N LYS A 92 7.53 6.55 28.00
CA LYS A 92 8.24 6.64 26.71
C LYS A 92 7.32 7.11 25.58
N PRO A 93 7.84 7.82 24.56
CA PRO A 93 7.05 8.17 23.38
C PRO A 93 6.41 6.95 22.71
N ILE A 94 5.17 7.11 22.23
CA ILE A 94 4.51 6.10 21.39
C ILE A 94 5.12 6.11 19.98
N LEU A 95 5.36 7.31 19.44
CA LEU A 95 5.92 7.52 18.12
C LEU A 95 7.41 7.85 18.22
N GLU A 96 8.20 7.19 17.40
CA GLU A 96 9.64 7.38 17.32
C GLU A 96 10.06 7.34 15.86
N LEU A 97 11.09 8.12 15.51
CA LEU A 97 11.72 8.01 14.21
C LEU A 97 12.46 6.68 14.09
N ASN A 98 12.24 5.98 12.99
CA ASN A 98 12.89 4.72 12.67
C ASN A 98 13.45 4.77 11.24
N PRO A 99 14.46 3.96 10.90
CA PRO A 99 14.90 3.79 9.51
C PRO A 99 13.71 3.49 8.59
N SER A 100 13.70 4.09 7.40
CA SER A 100 12.67 3.86 6.38
C SER A 100 12.84 2.44 5.82
N LEU A 101 11.77 1.65 5.84
CA LEU A 101 11.75 0.29 5.29
C LEU A 101 10.79 0.24 4.10
N MET A 102 11.22 -0.36 3.00
CA MET A 102 10.39 -0.58 1.82
C MET A 102 10.76 -1.88 1.11
N THR A 103 9.79 -2.47 0.43
CA THR A 103 10.01 -3.58 -0.51
C THR A 103 9.65 -3.10 -1.92
N ILE A 104 10.61 -3.18 -2.83
CA ILE A 104 10.47 -2.79 -4.23
C ILE A 104 10.13 -4.03 -5.04
N PHE A 105 8.97 -4.01 -5.70
CA PHE A 105 8.54 -4.99 -6.69
C PHE A 105 8.92 -4.49 -8.08
N TYR A 106 9.60 -5.30 -8.89
CA TYR A 106 10.06 -4.88 -10.21
C TYR A 106 10.00 -6.02 -11.25
N PRO A 107 9.99 -5.69 -12.55
CA PRO A 107 9.90 -6.67 -13.62
C PRO A 107 11.19 -7.49 -13.75
N VAL A 108 11.06 -8.80 -13.90
CA VAL A 108 12.16 -9.76 -14.09
C VAL A 108 11.87 -10.60 -15.32
N GLN A 109 12.92 -11.01 -16.03
CA GLN A 109 12.79 -11.84 -17.22
C GLN A 109 11.97 -13.10 -16.90
N LYS A 110 10.88 -13.28 -17.64
CA LYS A 110 9.97 -14.41 -17.47
C LYS A 110 10.72 -15.71 -17.76
N ARG A 111 10.70 -16.65 -16.82
CA ARG A 111 11.29 -17.97 -17.07
C ARG A 111 10.42 -18.77 -18.05
N PRO A 112 11.03 -19.51 -18.99
CA PRO A 112 10.30 -20.52 -19.73
C PRO A 112 9.70 -21.52 -18.74
N VAL A 113 8.48 -21.99 -19.05
CA VAL A 113 7.79 -22.96 -18.19
C VAL A 113 8.57 -24.27 -18.24
N GLU A 114 9.31 -24.58 -17.17
CA GLU A 114 10.04 -25.84 -17.09
C GLU A 114 9.09 -27.03 -16.91
N PRO A 115 9.30 -28.14 -17.66
CA PRO A 115 8.51 -29.34 -17.48
C PRO A 115 8.78 -29.99 -16.11
N LEU A 116 7.72 -30.55 -15.51
CA LEU A 116 7.66 -31.07 -14.13
C LEU A 116 8.82 -31.99 -13.76
N TRP A 117 9.26 -32.86 -14.66
CA TRP A 117 10.32 -33.83 -14.41
C TRP A 117 11.69 -33.15 -14.16
N ARG A 118 11.99 -32.04 -14.85
CA ARG A 118 13.21 -31.26 -14.59
C ARG A 118 13.16 -30.60 -13.23
N ARG A 119 12.02 -30.02 -12.88
CA ARG A 119 11.78 -29.39 -11.57
C ARG A 119 11.89 -30.38 -10.41
N ALA A 120 11.32 -31.57 -10.55
CA ALA A 120 11.40 -32.64 -9.55
C ALA A 120 12.85 -33.13 -9.33
N LEU A 121 13.64 -33.25 -10.40
CA LEU A 121 15.06 -33.59 -10.33
C LEU A 121 15.91 -32.49 -9.65
N THR A 122 15.56 -31.21 -9.86
CA THR A 122 16.20 -30.09 -9.14
C THR A 122 15.74 -29.95 -7.68
N MET A 123 14.52 -30.37 -7.32
CA MET A 123 14.08 -30.36 -5.92
C MET A 123 14.93 -31.28 -5.03
N GLY A 124 15.44 -32.39 -5.58
CA GLY A 124 16.38 -33.27 -4.87
C GLY A 124 17.82 -32.72 -4.74
N ARG A 125 18.16 -31.62 -5.42
CA ARG A 125 19.52 -31.04 -5.47
C ARG A 125 19.63 -29.60 -4.93
N LEU A 126 18.55 -28.99 -4.43
CA LEU A 126 18.56 -27.58 -4.00
C LEU A 126 18.41 -27.44 -2.48
N ALA A 127 19.53 -27.54 -1.77
CA ALA A 127 19.73 -26.88 -0.47
C ALA A 127 19.94 -25.36 -0.64
N GLY A 128 19.17 -24.70 -1.52
CA GLY A 128 19.39 -23.30 -1.90
C GLY A 128 18.31 -22.75 -2.85
N GLY A 129 17.04 -22.82 -2.45
CA GLY A 129 15.93 -22.24 -3.22
C GLY A 129 16.10 -20.73 -3.43
N GLU A 130 15.53 -20.21 -4.52
CA GLU A 130 15.53 -18.77 -4.84
C GLU A 130 14.95 -17.96 -3.66
N PRO A 131 15.63 -16.88 -3.22
CA PRO A 131 15.19 -16.01 -2.13
C PRO A 131 13.73 -15.55 -2.30
N ARG A 132 12.94 -15.63 -1.23
CA ARG A 132 11.53 -15.21 -1.22
C ARG A 132 11.10 -14.69 0.14
N LEU A 133 10.40 -13.56 0.12
CA LEU A 133 9.77 -12.99 1.31
C LEU A 133 8.65 -13.91 1.79
N ARG A 134 8.57 -14.07 3.12
CA ARG A 134 7.38 -14.64 3.77
C ARG A 134 6.26 -13.61 3.65
N TRP A 135 5.05 -14.09 3.40
CA TRP A 135 3.88 -13.22 3.32
C TRP A 135 3.46 -12.74 4.72
N ILE A 136 3.50 -13.63 5.72
CA ILE A 136 3.13 -13.31 7.09
C ILE A 136 4.09 -13.96 8.10
N THR A 137 4.26 -13.28 9.23
CA THR A 137 5.03 -13.74 10.38
C THR A 137 4.14 -13.92 11.61
N LEU A 138 4.63 -14.65 12.61
CA LEU A 138 3.95 -14.80 13.90
C LEU A 138 3.59 -13.45 14.55
N ALA A 139 4.53 -12.50 14.53
CA ALA A 139 4.31 -11.18 15.12
C ALA A 139 3.25 -10.37 14.36
N GLN A 140 3.18 -10.50 13.03
CA GLN A 140 2.11 -9.91 12.24
C GLN A 140 0.74 -10.55 12.53
N ILE A 141 0.67 -11.89 12.68
CA ILE A 141 -0.57 -12.57 13.12
C ILE A 141 -1.01 -12.04 14.49
N GLN A 142 -0.09 -11.93 15.45
CA GLN A 142 -0.37 -11.34 16.77
C GLN A 142 -0.90 -9.91 16.65
N GLY A 143 -0.31 -9.11 15.77
CA GLY A 143 -0.74 -7.75 15.44
C GLY A 143 -2.17 -7.68 14.91
N TYR A 144 -2.51 -8.52 13.93
CA TYR A 144 -3.88 -8.59 13.39
C TYR A 144 -4.89 -9.00 14.45
N LEU A 145 -4.60 -10.04 15.24
CA LEU A 145 -5.48 -10.48 16.33
C LEU A 145 -5.61 -9.41 17.42
N ARG A 146 -4.57 -8.60 17.62
CA ARG A 146 -4.59 -7.49 18.55
C ARG A 146 -5.49 -6.36 18.05
N PHE A 147 -5.35 -5.96 16.80
CA PHE A 147 -6.20 -4.96 16.17
C PHE A 147 -7.68 -5.35 16.21
N ALA A 148 -7.95 -6.63 16.01
CA ALA A 148 -9.27 -7.21 16.14
C ALA A 148 -9.78 -7.33 17.60
N SER A 149 -9.07 -6.78 18.56
CA SER A 149 -9.39 -6.81 19.99
C SER A 149 -9.59 -8.23 20.58
N ILE A 150 -9.02 -9.27 19.95
CA ILE A 150 -9.11 -10.65 20.45
C ILE A 150 -8.30 -10.76 21.76
N PRO A 151 -8.85 -11.26 22.87
CA PRO A 151 -8.11 -11.38 24.14
C PRO A 151 -6.91 -12.33 24.06
N THR A 152 -5.86 -12.06 24.84
CA THR A 152 -4.59 -12.82 24.80
C THR A 152 -4.76 -14.33 24.94
N TRP A 153 -5.65 -14.79 25.82
CA TRP A 153 -5.88 -16.23 26.01
C TRP A 153 -6.47 -16.91 24.76
N MET A 154 -7.35 -16.22 24.02
CA MET A 154 -7.88 -16.71 22.74
C MET A 154 -6.81 -16.71 21.66
N ARG A 155 -5.90 -15.71 21.68
CA ARG A 155 -4.76 -15.67 20.74
C ARG A 155 -3.89 -16.92 20.87
N CYS A 156 -3.65 -17.41 22.10
CA CYS A 156 -2.90 -18.64 22.32
C CYS A 156 -3.54 -19.88 21.67
N LEU A 157 -4.87 -19.89 21.49
CA LEU A 157 -5.61 -20.97 20.82
C LEU A 157 -5.64 -20.80 19.29
N ILE A 158 -5.75 -19.55 18.82
CA ILE A 158 -5.92 -19.24 17.39
C ILE A 158 -4.59 -19.18 16.64
N ILE A 159 -3.51 -18.72 17.29
CA ILE A 159 -2.20 -18.55 16.64
C ILE A 159 -1.61 -19.86 16.10
N PRO A 160 -1.57 -20.97 16.86
CA PRO A 160 -0.97 -22.21 16.36
C PRO A 160 -1.58 -22.70 15.04
N PRO A 161 -2.92 -22.84 14.88
CA PRO A 161 -3.50 -23.26 13.61
C PRO A 161 -3.29 -22.23 12.50
N LEU A 162 -3.38 -20.91 12.78
CA LEU A 162 -3.10 -19.88 11.77
C LEU A 162 -1.64 -19.91 11.29
N LEU A 163 -0.68 -20.12 12.19
CA LEU A 163 0.73 -20.18 11.84
C LEU A 163 1.05 -21.46 11.05
N LEU A 164 0.45 -22.60 11.42
CA LEU A 164 0.58 -23.85 10.67
C LEU A 164 0.02 -23.69 9.25
N ALA A 165 -1.14 -23.05 9.14
CA ALA A 165 -1.80 -22.76 7.89
C ALA A 165 -0.98 -21.77 7.02
N MET A 166 -0.70 -20.59 7.56
CA MET A 166 -0.27 -19.41 6.79
C MET A 166 1.22 -19.13 6.85
N GLY A 167 1.91 -19.59 7.90
CA GLY A 167 3.34 -19.30 8.14
C GLY A 167 4.31 -19.75 7.04
N PRO A 168 4.08 -20.90 6.35
CA PRO A 168 4.89 -21.31 5.21
C PRO A 168 4.69 -20.46 3.95
N THR A 169 3.65 -19.63 3.90
CA THR A 169 3.27 -18.86 2.71
C THR A 169 4.33 -17.80 2.39
N LYS A 170 4.79 -17.82 1.14
CA LYS A 170 5.75 -16.89 0.56
C LYS A 170 5.14 -16.12 -0.59
N LEU A 171 5.71 -14.97 -0.89
CA LEU A 171 5.34 -14.23 -2.09
C LEU A 171 5.82 -15.00 -3.34
N PRO A 172 5.06 -14.98 -4.45
CA PRO A 172 5.44 -15.59 -5.72
C PRO A 172 6.46 -14.72 -6.48
N THR A 173 7.46 -14.23 -5.77
CA THR A 173 8.50 -13.32 -6.28
C THR A 173 9.84 -14.04 -6.41
N ARG A 174 10.78 -13.39 -7.10
CA ARG A 174 12.15 -13.84 -7.28
C ARG A 174 13.08 -12.84 -6.58
N GLY A 175 13.30 -13.02 -5.29
CA GLY A 175 14.06 -12.09 -4.46
C GLY A 175 15.49 -11.93 -4.97
N GLY A 176 15.93 -10.68 -5.14
CA GLY A 176 17.26 -10.36 -5.65
C GLY A 176 17.54 -10.86 -7.08
N ALA A 177 16.53 -11.15 -7.90
CA ALA A 177 16.76 -11.46 -9.31
C ALA A 177 17.08 -10.17 -10.11
N PRO A 178 17.92 -10.21 -11.16
CA PRO A 178 18.22 -9.01 -11.95
C PRO A 178 16.98 -8.47 -12.66
N ILE A 179 16.85 -7.14 -12.74
CA ILE A 179 15.76 -6.47 -13.45
C ILE A 179 15.77 -6.82 -14.95
N CYS A 180 14.58 -6.98 -15.53
CA CYS A 180 14.41 -7.10 -16.98
C CYS A 180 14.57 -5.72 -17.61
N LEU A 181 15.47 -5.53 -18.58
CA LEU A 181 15.61 -4.25 -19.27
C LEU A 181 14.57 -4.12 -20.38
N LYS A 182 13.99 -2.93 -20.58
CA LYS A 182 13.11 -2.68 -21.72
C LYS A 182 13.92 -2.70 -23.02
N GLU A 183 13.39 -3.40 -24.02
CA GLU A 183 13.89 -3.31 -25.39
C GLU A 183 13.42 -2.00 -26.05
N GLY A 184 14.30 -1.39 -26.86
CA GLY A 184 14.02 -0.18 -27.62
C GLY A 184 14.54 1.12 -27.02
N VAL A 185 14.87 2.05 -27.90
CA VAL A 185 15.35 3.41 -27.60
C VAL A 185 14.15 4.37 -27.73
N GLN A 186 14.03 5.33 -26.81
CA GLN A 186 13.09 6.45 -26.94
C GLN A 186 13.52 7.36 -28.10
N GLN A 187 12.61 8.21 -28.59
CA GLN A 187 12.86 9.09 -29.75
C GLN A 187 14.03 10.07 -29.52
N ASP A 188 14.44 10.28 -28.27
CA ASP A 188 15.54 11.14 -27.83
C ASP A 188 16.89 10.41 -27.68
N GLY A 189 16.97 9.11 -28.01
CA GLY A 189 18.18 8.32 -27.85
C GLY A 189 18.35 7.69 -26.45
N GLU A 190 17.46 7.96 -25.49
CA GLU A 190 17.52 7.34 -24.16
C GLU A 190 16.86 5.95 -24.13
N ARG A 191 17.33 5.03 -23.28
CA ARG A 191 16.65 3.74 -23.05
C ARG A 191 15.27 3.96 -22.44
N ARG A 192 14.28 3.17 -22.85
CA ARG A 192 12.95 3.20 -22.20
C ARG A 192 13.07 2.80 -20.72
N ARG A 193 12.58 3.65 -19.82
CA ARG A 193 12.54 3.40 -18.37
C ARG A 193 11.19 2.87 -17.89
N TYR A 194 11.19 2.10 -16.81
CA TYR A 194 9.99 1.77 -16.04
C TYR A 194 9.52 2.97 -15.23
N LYS A 195 8.22 3.05 -14.99
CA LYS A 195 7.63 4.10 -14.15
C LYS A 195 7.61 3.63 -12.70
N LEU A 196 7.96 4.54 -11.80
CA LEU A 196 7.94 4.29 -10.36
C LEU A 196 6.56 4.63 -9.77
N MET A 197 6.05 3.72 -8.95
CA MET A 197 4.95 3.95 -8.03
C MET A 197 5.44 3.78 -6.59
N ILE A 198 5.14 4.73 -5.71
CA ILE A 198 5.35 4.58 -4.26
C ILE A 198 3.99 4.26 -3.65
N PHE A 199 3.91 3.15 -2.92
CA PHE A 199 2.68 2.62 -2.36
C PHE A 199 2.68 2.67 -0.83
N SER A 200 1.62 3.23 -0.26
CA SER A 200 1.36 3.25 1.18
C SER A 200 0.22 2.30 1.58
N HIS A 201 0.45 1.48 2.60
CA HIS A 201 -0.52 0.49 3.09
C HIS A 201 -1.56 1.09 4.04
N GLY A 202 -2.76 0.50 4.13
CA GLY A 202 -3.78 0.90 5.11
C GLY A 202 -3.42 0.59 6.57
N LEU A 203 -4.32 0.96 7.50
CA LEU A 203 -4.22 0.58 8.91
C LEU A 203 -4.13 -0.94 9.04
N THR A 204 -3.22 -1.43 9.90
CA THR A 204 -2.79 -2.84 10.04
C THR A 204 -2.17 -3.49 8.82
N GLY A 205 -1.97 -2.73 7.75
CA GLY A 205 -1.20 -3.17 6.60
C GLY A 205 0.28 -3.35 6.91
N ASN A 206 1.00 -3.81 5.90
CA ASN A 206 2.46 -3.88 5.85
C ASN A 206 2.89 -3.94 4.36
N ARG A 207 4.18 -3.75 4.10
CA ARG A 207 4.79 -3.75 2.76
C ARG A 207 4.60 -5.06 1.97
N THR A 208 4.19 -6.15 2.64
CA THR A 208 4.00 -7.48 2.03
C THR A 208 2.53 -7.90 1.89
N CYS A 209 1.56 -7.17 2.44
CA CYS A 209 0.15 -7.55 2.40
C CYS A 209 -0.66 -6.91 1.26
N TYR A 210 0.02 -6.23 0.33
CA TYR A 210 -0.53 -5.71 -0.93
C TYR A 210 0.23 -6.30 -2.13
N SER A 211 0.86 -7.46 -1.94
CA SER A 211 1.76 -8.07 -2.91
C SER A 211 1.07 -8.44 -4.22
N GLN A 212 -0.22 -8.78 -4.20
CA GLN A 212 -1.00 -9.01 -5.42
C GLN A 212 -1.18 -7.74 -6.24
N LEU A 213 -1.48 -6.61 -5.59
CA LEU A 213 -1.58 -5.32 -6.27
C LEU A 213 -0.21 -4.86 -6.79
N CYS A 214 0.79 -4.78 -5.91
CA CYS A 214 2.14 -4.32 -6.25
C CYS A 214 2.82 -5.25 -7.27
N GLY A 215 2.67 -6.56 -7.10
CA GLY A 215 3.24 -7.57 -7.98
C GLY A 215 2.58 -7.61 -9.35
N ARG A 216 1.24 -7.49 -9.45
CA ARG A 216 0.57 -7.41 -10.76
C ARG A 216 0.99 -6.15 -11.53
N LEU A 217 1.11 -5.01 -10.86
CA LEU A 217 1.66 -3.80 -11.49
C LEU A 217 3.09 -4.02 -11.98
N ALA A 218 3.94 -4.67 -11.18
CA ALA A 218 5.30 -5.00 -11.58
C ALA A 218 5.35 -5.98 -12.76
N ALA A 219 4.49 -7.00 -12.79
CA ALA A 219 4.39 -7.94 -13.90
C ALA A 219 4.01 -7.24 -15.23
N GLN A 220 3.24 -6.15 -15.16
CA GLN A 220 2.84 -5.30 -16.28
C GLN A 220 3.88 -4.24 -16.66
N GLY A 221 5.04 -4.18 -16.00
CA GLY A 221 6.10 -3.23 -16.34
C GLY A 221 6.02 -1.91 -15.56
N TYR A 222 5.59 -1.94 -14.31
CA TYR A 222 5.85 -0.87 -13.34
C TYR A 222 6.93 -1.29 -12.34
N VAL A 223 7.47 -0.33 -11.61
CA VAL A 223 8.27 -0.59 -10.41
C VAL A 223 7.50 -0.01 -9.24
N VAL A 224 7.22 -0.83 -8.23
CA VAL A 224 6.37 -0.43 -7.09
C VAL A 224 7.17 -0.54 -5.79
N ALA A 225 7.41 0.58 -5.12
CA ALA A 225 8.02 0.63 -3.80
C ALA A 225 6.94 0.68 -2.72
N ALA A 226 6.69 -0.45 -2.05
CA ALA A 226 5.75 -0.53 -0.94
C ALA A 226 6.45 -0.15 0.37
N VAL A 227 6.01 0.94 1.00
CA VAL A 227 6.59 1.46 2.25
C VAL A 227 6.03 0.68 3.45
N GLU A 228 6.87 0.36 4.41
CA GLU A 228 6.48 -0.15 5.73
C GLU A 228 6.47 1.00 6.73
N HIS A 229 5.32 1.24 7.35
CA HIS A 229 5.18 2.27 8.36
C HIS A 229 5.53 1.78 9.76
N ARG A 230 6.25 2.61 10.54
CA ARG A 230 6.74 2.30 11.90
C ARG A 230 6.19 3.28 12.95
N ASP A 231 5.04 3.83 12.64
CA ASP A 231 4.16 4.65 13.48
C ASP A 231 3.24 3.83 14.42
N GLY A 232 3.36 2.50 14.38
CA GLY A 232 2.51 1.59 15.15
C GLY A 232 1.14 1.34 14.53
N THR A 233 0.89 1.73 13.29
CA THR A 233 -0.37 1.40 12.60
C THR A 233 -0.28 0.09 11.82
N GLY A 234 0.91 -0.33 11.40
CA GLY A 234 1.11 -1.64 10.77
C GLY A 234 0.84 -2.79 11.73
N SER A 235 0.51 -3.98 11.21
CA SER A 235 0.28 -5.17 12.05
C SER A 235 1.49 -5.47 12.95
N HIS A 236 2.68 -5.38 12.36
CA HIS A 236 3.96 -5.46 13.05
C HIS A 236 5.06 -5.07 12.06
N SER A 237 6.10 -4.39 12.55
CA SER A 237 7.30 -4.08 11.78
C SER A 237 8.53 -4.37 12.64
N VAL A 238 9.62 -4.71 11.99
CA VAL A 238 10.90 -4.98 12.64
C VAL A 238 11.94 -4.04 12.07
N GLY A 239 12.56 -3.24 12.93
CA GLY A 239 13.69 -2.38 12.62
C GLY A 239 15.04 -2.98 12.99
N ALA A 240 16.07 -2.59 12.26
CA ALA A 240 17.45 -2.76 12.65
C ALA A 240 17.92 -1.54 13.46
N ALA A 241 18.39 -1.75 14.68
CA ALA A 241 19.04 -0.73 15.49
C ALA A 241 20.51 -1.11 15.73
N ARG A 242 21.44 -0.16 15.70
CA ARG A 242 22.84 -0.42 16.07
C ARG A 242 23.06 -0.06 17.54
N ILE A 243 23.23 -1.07 18.39
CA ILE A 243 23.54 -0.87 19.81
C ILE A 243 24.91 -1.51 20.09
N GLY A 244 25.87 -0.71 20.54
CA GLY A 244 27.23 -1.19 20.87
C GLY A 244 27.95 -1.87 19.71
N GLY A 245 27.74 -1.39 18.47
CA GLY A 245 28.33 -1.97 17.26
C GLY A 245 27.64 -3.24 16.74
N LYS A 246 26.60 -3.76 17.41
CA LYS A 246 25.79 -4.89 16.95
C LYS A 246 24.46 -4.40 16.39
N THR A 247 24.02 -4.99 15.27
CA THR A 247 22.66 -4.81 14.77
C THR A 247 21.71 -5.65 15.61
N VAL A 248 20.83 -5.00 16.35
CA VAL A 248 19.79 -5.63 17.17
C VAL A 248 18.42 -5.39 16.57
N GLU A 249 17.50 -6.28 16.91
CA GLU A 249 16.10 -6.17 16.53
C GLU A 249 15.38 -5.10 17.35
N LYS A 250 14.77 -4.12 16.68
CA LYS A 250 13.83 -3.17 17.28
C LYS A 250 12.42 -3.50 16.81
N SER A 251 11.63 -4.14 17.67
CA SER A 251 10.25 -4.48 17.38
C SER A 251 9.35 -3.23 17.43
N VAL A 252 8.51 -3.04 16.41
CA VAL A 252 7.49 -2.00 16.33
C VAL A 252 6.13 -2.68 16.19
N PRO A 253 5.46 -3.02 17.31
CA PRO A 253 4.15 -3.66 17.27
C PRO A 253 3.04 -2.69 16.90
N TYR A 254 1.91 -3.23 16.43
CA TYR A 254 0.66 -2.49 16.35
C TYR A 254 0.36 -1.81 17.70
N VAL A 255 0.02 -0.51 17.68
CA VAL A 255 -0.33 0.29 18.84
C VAL A 255 -1.85 0.42 18.94
N ASP A 256 -2.38 -0.07 20.05
CA ASP A 256 -3.78 0.10 20.42
C ASP A 256 -3.93 1.38 21.25
N MET A 257 -5.10 2.04 21.23
CA MET A 257 -5.32 3.21 22.07
C MET A 257 -5.17 2.89 23.57
N ALA A 258 -5.42 1.65 23.97
CA ALA A 258 -5.16 1.15 25.32
C ALA A 258 -3.66 1.25 25.74
N ASP A 259 -2.72 1.29 24.78
CA ASP A 259 -1.29 1.46 25.06
C ASP A 259 -0.90 2.89 25.41
N VAL A 260 -1.68 3.86 24.94
CA VAL A 260 -1.41 5.28 25.19
C VAL A 260 -1.84 5.57 26.63
N SER A 261 -0.92 6.10 27.44
CA SER A 261 -1.18 6.51 28.82
C SER A 261 -2.36 7.48 28.85
N SER A 262 -3.26 7.30 29.83
CA SER A 262 -4.43 8.16 30.03
C SER A 262 -4.08 9.64 30.08
N ASP A 263 -2.89 9.99 30.61
CA ASP A 263 -2.45 11.37 30.79
C ASP A 263 -2.14 12.08 29.46
N THR A 264 -1.90 11.31 28.39
CA THR A 264 -1.48 11.83 27.07
C THR A 264 -2.33 11.30 25.92
N ARG A 265 -3.35 10.49 26.23
CA ARG A 265 -4.25 9.91 25.25
C ARG A 265 -5.21 10.99 24.75
N PRO A 266 -5.25 11.26 23.45
CA PRO A 266 -6.26 12.15 22.89
C PRO A 266 -7.66 11.60 23.17
N GLU A 267 -8.61 12.49 23.49
CA GLU A 267 -10.02 12.10 23.69
C GLU A 267 -10.61 11.53 22.41
N ASP A 268 -10.33 12.19 21.28
CA ASP A 268 -10.69 11.72 19.95
C ASP A 268 -9.58 10.84 19.37
N TYR A 269 -9.92 9.59 19.05
CA TYR A 269 -8.99 8.64 18.45
C TYR A 269 -8.49 9.09 17.07
N LEU A 270 -9.25 9.92 16.34
CA LEU A 270 -8.82 10.49 15.06
C LEU A 270 -7.62 11.41 15.22
N VAL A 271 -7.49 12.10 16.36
CA VAL A 271 -6.31 12.92 16.69
C VAL A 271 -5.08 12.03 16.91
N ALA A 272 -5.24 10.92 17.64
CA ALA A 272 -4.17 9.94 17.81
C ALA A 272 -3.70 9.36 16.46
N ARG A 273 -4.66 9.10 15.55
CA ARG A 273 -4.38 8.63 14.20
C ARG A 273 -3.73 9.72 13.35
N ALA A 274 -4.13 10.99 13.49
CA ALA A 274 -3.49 12.08 12.78
C ALA A 274 -2.00 12.25 13.15
N PHE A 275 -1.62 12.06 14.42
CA PHE A 275 -0.20 12.03 14.79
C PHE A 275 0.57 10.88 14.13
N GLN A 276 -0.08 9.73 13.95
CA GLN A 276 0.50 8.60 13.21
C GLN A 276 0.65 8.94 11.72
N LEU A 277 -0.38 9.55 11.11
CA LEU A 277 -0.37 10.05 9.72
C LEU A 277 0.78 11.03 9.43
N GLU A 278 1.12 11.91 10.38
CA GLU A 278 2.27 12.81 10.23
C GLU A 278 3.58 12.04 10.08
N LEU A 279 3.82 11.05 10.97
CA LEU A 279 5.02 10.20 10.88
C LEU A 279 5.02 9.37 9.60
N ARG A 280 3.88 8.79 9.21
CA ARG A 280 3.75 8.05 7.95
C ARG A 280 4.09 8.91 6.74
N THR A 281 3.66 10.17 6.73
CA THR A 281 3.99 11.13 5.68
C THR A 281 5.49 11.39 5.59
N VAL A 282 6.16 11.56 6.73
CA VAL A 282 7.63 11.69 6.79
C VAL A 282 8.32 10.43 6.25
N GLU A 283 7.81 9.24 6.56
CA GLU A 283 8.35 7.97 6.06
C GLU A 283 8.22 7.84 4.53
N VAL A 284 7.09 8.25 3.94
CA VAL A 284 6.89 8.29 2.48
C VAL A 284 7.89 9.25 1.82
N LEU A 285 8.03 10.46 2.35
CA LEU A 285 8.95 11.48 1.83
C LEU A 285 10.42 11.03 1.94
N ALA A 286 10.79 10.41 3.05
CA ALA A 286 12.11 9.81 3.25
C ALA A 286 12.38 8.67 2.26
N ALA A 287 11.39 7.79 2.05
CA ALA A 287 11.49 6.71 1.07
C ALA A 287 11.71 7.26 -0.34
N ALA A 288 10.91 8.24 -0.75
CA ALA A 288 11.04 8.88 -2.05
C ALA A 288 12.39 9.57 -2.26
N LYS A 289 12.90 10.28 -1.24
CA LYS A 289 14.22 10.90 -1.28
C LYS A 289 15.34 9.87 -1.46
N SER A 290 15.24 8.73 -0.75
CA SER A 290 16.17 7.62 -0.91
C SER A 290 16.09 7.00 -2.31
N LEU A 291 14.90 6.76 -2.84
CA LEU A 291 14.71 6.22 -4.18
C LEU A 291 15.25 7.16 -5.27
N ALA A 292 15.01 8.47 -5.14
CA ALA A 292 15.53 9.47 -6.06
C ALA A 292 17.07 9.51 -6.12
N SER A 293 17.76 9.00 -5.09
CA SER A 293 19.23 8.87 -5.13
C SER A 293 19.71 7.86 -6.18
N LEU A 294 18.88 6.88 -6.57
CA LEU A 294 19.19 5.90 -7.61
C LEU A 294 19.26 6.53 -9.01
N ALA A 295 18.61 7.69 -9.24
CA ALA A 295 18.74 8.43 -10.50
C ALA A 295 20.08 9.16 -10.65
N ARG A 296 20.86 9.31 -9.57
CA ARG A 296 22.11 10.08 -9.57
C ARG A 296 23.29 9.18 -9.89
N PRO A 297 24.26 9.63 -10.71
CA PRO A 297 25.45 8.83 -11.00
C PRO A 297 26.38 8.68 -9.78
N LEU A 298 26.43 9.67 -8.88
CA LEU A 298 27.21 9.61 -7.63
C LEU A 298 26.50 10.35 -6.47
N PRO A 299 26.49 9.78 -5.24
CA PRO A 299 27.00 8.46 -4.89
C PRO A 299 26.08 7.30 -5.36
N GLY A 300 24.95 7.64 -5.99
CA GLY A 300 24.08 6.72 -6.72
C GLY A 300 23.60 5.53 -5.89
N TRP A 301 23.53 4.37 -6.55
CA TRP A 301 23.11 3.13 -5.92
C TRP A 301 24.12 2.60 -4.87
N ARG A 302 25.41 2.96 -4.96
CA ARG A 302 26.45 2.45 -4.04
C ARG A 302 26.20 2.90 -2.60
N ALA A 303 25.93 4.19 -2.39
CA ALA A 303 25.60 4.70 -1.06
C ALA A 303 24.35 4.04 -0.48
N LEU A 304 23.32 3.82 -1.32
CA LEU A 304 22.10 3.16 -0.89
C LEU A 304 22.34 1.71 -0.50
N ARG A 305 23.10 0.95 -1.30
CA ARG A 305 23.50 -0.42 -0.99
C ARG A 305 24.26 -0.50 0.33
N ASP A 306 25.27 0.36 0.50
CA ASP A 306 26.15 0.34 1.67
C ASP A 306 25.42 0.81 2.95
N ALA A 307 24.39 1.65 2.81
CA ALA A 307 23.53 2.10 3.90
C ALA A 307 22.40 1.11 4.25
N ASN A 308 22.14 0.09 3.42
CA ASN A 308 21.06 -0.86 3.66
C ASN A 308 21.29 -1.65 4.95
N LEU A 309 20.36 -1.53 5.89
CA LEU A 309 20.36 -2.24 7.16
C LEU A 309 19.71 -3.63 7.06
N ARG A 310 18.92 -3.88 6.01
CA ARG A 310 18.24 -5.17 5.75
C ARG A 310 19.16 -6.15 5.03
N VAL A 311 20.28 -6.49 5.65
CA VAL A 311 21.30 -7.40 5.10
C VAL A 311 21.35 -8.73 5.84
N ARG A 312 22.18 -9.68 5.37
CA ARG A 312 22.34 -10.99 6.00
C ARG A 312 22.57 -10.89 7.52
N GLY A 313 21.74 -11.58 8.29
CA GLY A 313 21.76 -11.57 9.76
C GLY A 313 20.84 -10.53 10.39
N ALA A 314 20.31 -9.57 9.62
CA ALA A 314 19.25 -8.70 10.10
C ALA A 314 17.93 -9.48 10.25
N PRO A 315 17.12 -9.16 11.27
CA PRO A 315 15.77 -9.72 11.42
C PRO A 315 14.96 -9.56 10.14
N GLY A 316 14.13 -10.54 9.77
CA GLY A 316 13.29 -10.47 8.57
C GLY A 316 14.04 -10.38 7.23
N TRP A 317 15.36 -10.55 7.20
CA TRP A 317 16.13 -10.65 5.94
C TRP A 317 15.71 -11.90 5.16
N ALA A 318 15.46 -11.73 3.87
CA ALA A 318 15.00 -12.80 2.98
C ALA A 318 15.93 -13.01 1.78
N ALA A 319 17.18 -12.56 1.84
CA ALA A 319 18.18 -12.62 0.76
C ALA A 319 17.76 -11.87 -0.52
N ASP A 320 16.94 -10.84 -0.37
CA ASP A 320 16.46 -9.94 -1.42
C ASP A 320 17.00 -8.52 -1.23
N ASP A 321 18.24 -8.38 -0.77
CA ASP A 321 18.90 -7.11 -0.43
C ASP A 321 19.80 -6.55 -1.56
N GLY A 322 19.89 -7.26 -2.68
CA GLY A 322 20.76 -6.91 -3.81
C GLY A 322 22.26 -7.12 -3.52
N ALA A 323 22.63 -7.75 -2.40
CA ALA A 323 24.03 -7.97 -2.03
C ALA A 323 24.79 -8.91 -2.99
N GLN A 324 24.05 -9.77 -3.70
CA GLN A 324 24.60 -10.69 -4.70
C GLN A 324 24.68 -10.09 -6.10
N TRP A 325 24.25 -8.84 -6.29
CA TRP A 325 24.31 -8.17 -7.59
C TRP A 325 25.73 -7.69 -7.89
N SER A 326 26.16 -7.88 -9.14
CA SER A 326 27.35 -7.19 -9.65
C SER A 326 27.10 -5.69 -9.77
N ASP A 327 28.16 -4.89 -9.82
CA ASP A 327 28.08 -3.45 -10.10
C ASP A 327 27.26 -3.16 -11.38
N GLN A 328 27.43 -3.96 -12.43
CA GLN A 328 26.66 -3.85 -13.67
C GLN A 328 25.15 -4.11 -13.45
N GLN A 329 24.78 -5.05 -12.58
CA GLN A 329 23.38 -5.33 -12.27
C GLN A 329 22.75 -4.17 -11.48
N TRP A 330 23.50 -3.57 -10.57
CA TRP A 330 23.08 -2.34 -9.91
C TRP A 330 22.96 -1.15 -10.86
N ASP A 331 23.92 -0.98 -11.79
CA ASP A 331 23.85 0.05 -12.82
C ASP A 331 22.62 -0.15 -13.74
N ASN A 332 22.34 -1.40 -14.10
CA ASN A 332 21.13 -1.76 -14.85
C ASN A 332 19.86 -1.42 -14.06
N PHE A 333 19.83 -1.72 -12.77
CA PHE A 333 18.69 -1.40 -11.90
C PHE A 333 18.46 0.12 -11.78
N ALA A 334 19.53 0.87 -11.51
CA ALA A 334 19.49 2.33 -11.39
C ALA A 334 19.04 2.99 -12.70
N SER A 335 19.55 2.54 -13.85
CA SER A 335 19.25 3.13 -15.17
C SER A 335 17.92 2.68 -15.78
N ALA A 336 17.36 1.56 -15.35
CA ALA A 336 16.13 1.00 -15.91
C ALA A 336 14.85 1.70 -15.45
N VAL A 337 14.90 2.55 -14.42
CA VAL A 337 13.71 3.11 -13.77
C VAL A 337 13.79 4.63 -13.73
N ASP A 338 12.65 5.27 -13.97
CA ASP A 338 12.47 6.71 -13.82
C ASP A 338 12.18 7.01 -12.34
N TRP A 339 13.23 7.17 -11.53
CA TRP A 339 13.12 7.33 -10.07
C TRP A 339 12.64 8.71 -9.65
N ASP A 340 12.79 9.73 -10.49
CA ASP A 340 12.66 11.13 -10.06
C ASP A 340 12.06 12.09 -11.09
N ARG A 341 11.63 11.68 -12.29
CA ARG A 341 11.00 12.60 -13.27
C ARG A 341 9.49 12.43 -13.39
N ASP A 342 8.99 11.21 -13.17
CA ASP A 342 7.57 10.87 -13.35
C ASP A 342 7.10 9.77 -12.40
N VAL A 343 6.84 10.16 -11.15
CA VAL A 343 6.49 9.26 -10.04
C VAL A 343 5.00 9.32 -9.75
N THR A 344 4.41 8.15 -9.53
CA THR A 344 3.02 8.01 -9.07
C THR A 344 2.99 7.69 -7.58
N LEU A 345 2.13 8.33 -6.82
CA LEU A 345 1.84 7.92 -5.44
C LEU A 345 0.51 7.18 -5.40
N ALA A 346 0.48 6.09 -4.65
CA ALA A 346 -0.73 5.31 -4.45
C ALA A 346 -0.86 4.89 -2.99
N GLY A 347 -2.09 4.74 -2.52
CA GLY A 347 -2.32 4.28 -1.16
C GLY A 347 -3.71 3.72 -0.97
N HIS A 348 -3.84 2.80 -0.03
CA HIS A 348 -5.12 2.18 0.34
C HIS A 348 -5.55 2.60 1.74
N SER A 349 -6.83 2.94 1.96
CA SER A 349 -7.36 3.26 3.28
C SER A 349 -6.57 4.40 3.91
N PHE A 350 -5.99 4.17 5.09
CA PHE A 350 -5.09 5.12 5.73
C PHE A 350 -3.89 5.53 4.85
N GLY A 351 -3.40 4.62 4.02
CA GLY A 351 -2.34 4.90 3.06
C GLY A 351 -2.73 5.94 2.01
N ALA A 352 -4.02 6.06 1.68
CA ALA A 352 -4.49 7.11 0.78
C ALA A 352 -4.47 8.49 1.45
N ALA A 353 -4.69 8.56 2.76
CA ALA A 353 -4.49 9.79 3.55
C ALA A 353 -3.01 10.23 3.47
N ASP A 354 -2.06 9.29 3.59
CA ASP A 354 -0.63 9.60 3.43
C ASP A 354 -0.32 10.17 2.05
N VAL A 355 -0.95 9.66 0.99
CA VAL A 355 -0.76 10.18 -0.37
C VAL A 355 -1.18 11.65 -0.45
N ILE A 356 -2.33 12.01 0.14
CA ILE A 356 -2.83 13.38 0.16
C ILE A 356 -1.88 14.27 0.98
N MET A 357 -1.50 13.82 2.18
CA MET A 357 -0.62 14.57 3.08
C MET A 357 0.77 14.78 2.48
N ALA A 358 1.37 13.73 1.94
CA ALA A 358 2.67 13.81 1.28
C ALA A 358 2.61 14.71 0.05
N ALA A 359 1.52 14.69 -0.72
CA ALA A 359 1.36 15.55 -1.89
C ALA A 359 1.17 17.03 -1.52
N ARG A 360 0.64 17.31 -0.34
CA ARG A 360 0.45 18.68 0.16
C ARG A 360 1.69 19.21 0.90
N HIS A 361 2.56 18.33 1.37
CA HIS A 361 3.76 18.68 2.12
C HIS A 361 4.71 19.60 1.31
N PRO A 362 5.36 20.61 1.93
CA PRO A 362 6.25 21.54 1.22
C PRO A 362 7.46 20.85 0.55
N ASP A 363 7.92 19.74 1.11
CA ASP A 363 9.00 18.93 0.53
C ASP A 363 8.56 18.00 -0.61
N ARG A 364 7.30 18.10 -1.09
CA ARG A 364 6.81 17.33 -2.24
C ARG A 364 7.76 17.49 -3.44
N PRO A 365 8.31 16.38 -3.97
CA PRO A 365 9.02 16.42 -5.25
C PRO A 365 8.10 16.85 -6.40
N LYS A 366 8.56 17.78 -7.23
CA LYS A 366 7.84 18.24 -8.45
C LYS A 366 7.55 17.13 -9.46
N SER A 367 8.26 16.00 -9.33
CA SER A 367 8.09 14.83 -10.18
C SER A 367 6.89 13.97 -9.83
N TRP A 368 6.23 14.24 -8.71
CA TRP A 368 5.00 13.58 -8.33
C TRP A 368 3.83 14.19 -9.10
N LYS A 369 3.41 13.47 -10.14
CA LYS A 369 2.47 13.97 -11.14
C LYS A 369 1.12 13.28 -11.13
N ARG A 370 0.98 12.12 -10.45
CA ARG A 370 -0.23 11.30 -10.47
C ARG A 370 -0.46 10.66 -9.12
N PHE A 371 -1.74 10.56 -8.74
CA PHE A 371 -2.15 10.05 -7.44
C PHE A 371 -3.26 9.00 -7.59
N ILE A 372 -3.18 7.90 -6.85
CA ILE A 372 -4.20 6.85 -6.85
C ILE A 372 -4.63 6.57 -5.41
N LEU A 373 -5.93 6.70 -5.15
CA LEU A 373 -6.52 6.53 -3.83
C LEU A 373 -7.46 5.32 -3.88
N TYR A 374 -7.11 4.24 -3.20
CA TYR A 374 -7.96 3.06 -3.06
C TYR A 374 -8.71 3.15 -1.73
N ASP A 375 -10.04 3.21 -1.73
CA ASP A 375 -10.89 3.38 -0.54
C ASP A 375 -10.29 4.36 0.49
N PRO A 376 -10.13 5.64 0.15
CA PRO A 376 -9.40 6.56 1.01
C PRO A 376 -10.09 6.74 2.35
N TRP A 377 -9.34 6.70 3.46
CA TRP A 377 -9.86 7.10 4.77
C TRP A 377 -9.50 8.57 5.02
N LEU A 378 -10.49 9.47 5.10
CA LEU A 378 -10.30 10.92 4.97
C LEU A 378 -10.48 11.69 6.26
N GLU A 379 -11.08 11.08 7.27
CA GLU A 379 -11.48 11.70 8.53
C GLU A 379 -10.26 12.20 9.31
N THR A 380 -9.14 11.48 9.22
CA THR A 380 -7.89 11.84 9.91
C THR A 380 -7.25 13.13 9.41
N LEU A 381 -7.59 13.60 8.19
CA LEU A 381 -6.96 14.77 7.57
C LEU A 381 -7.24 16.08 8.33
N ASP A 382 -8.35 16.17 9.05
CA ASP A 382 -8.74 17.39 9.78
C ASP A 382 -8.04 17.55 11.13
N HIS A 383 -7.42 16.47 11.62
CA HIS A 383 -6.87 16.40 12.96
C HIS A 383 -5.35 16.46 13.00
N CYS A 384 -4.69 16.68 11.85
CA CYS A 384 -3.25 16.92 11.80
C CYS A 384 -2.89 18.13 12.65
N SER A 385 -1.75 18.08 13.33
CA SER A 385 -1.33 19.12 14.25
C SER A 385 -1.13 20.45 13.54
N GLU A 386 -1.43 21.55 14.23
CA GLU A 386 -1.19 22.89 13.71
C GLU A 386 0.29 23.11 13.36
N LYS A 387 1.22 22.44 14.06
CA LYS A 387 2.65 22.44 13.70
C LYS A 387 2.87 21.87 12.31
N PHE A 388 2.30 20.70 12.03
CA PHE A 388 2.36 20.04 10.72
C PHE A 388 1.68 20.88 9.64
N ILE A 389 0.46 21.35 9.89
CA ILE A 389 -0.31 22.18 8.96
C ILE A 389 0.36 23.54 8.70
N ARG A 390 1.01 24.17 9.68
CA ARG A 390 1.74 25.43 9.44
C ARG A 390 2.89 25.28 8.45
N THR A 391 3.48 24.09 8.33
CA THR A 391 4.55 23.87 7.35
C THR A 391 4.08 24.10 5.92
N TRP A 392 2.85 23.69 5.57
CA TRP A 392 2.29 23.89 4.23
C TRP A 392 1.53 25.22 4.05
N ARG A 393 1.03 25.86 5.14
CA ARG A 393 0.22 27.09 5.02
C ARG A 393 1.08 28.29 4.65
N LYS A 394 2.37 28.22 4.99
CA LYS A 394 3.37 29.20 4.55
C LYS A 394 3.68 29.13 3.06
N SER A 395 3.35 28.02 2.37
CA SER A 395 3.70 27.83 0.95
C SER A 395 2.52 27.92 -0.02
N SER A 396 1.26 27.92 0.45
CA SER A 396 0.07 27.91 -0.43
C SER A 396 -1.06 28.80 0.09
N SER A 397 -1.74 29.50 -0.83
CA SER A 397 -2.93 30.32 -0.59
C SER A 397 -4.24 29.52 -0.52
N SER A 398 -4.21 28.19 -0.67
CA SER A 398 -5.44 27.37 -0.68
C SER A 398 -5.78 26.85 0.71
N GLU A 399 -7.04 27.02 1.12
CA GLU A 399 -7.61 26.46 2.35
C GLU A 399 -8.04 25.01 2.09
N GLY A 400 -7.22 24.03 2.51
CA GLY A 400 -7.62 22.61 2.44
C GLY A 400 -6.46 21.62 2.45
N PRO A 401 -6.72 20.35 2.81
CA PRO A 401 -5.71 19.30 2.88
C PRO A 401 -5.23 18.80 1.50
N VAL A 402 -6.06 18.93 0.47
CA VAL A 402 -5.74 18.49 -0.90
C VAL A 402 -5.02 19.62 -1.65
N PRO A 403 -3.86 19.38 -2.30
CA PRO A 403 -3.19 20.40 -3.09
C PRO A 403 -3.96 20.69 -4.39
N PRO A 404 -3.89 21.91 -4.94
CA PRO A 404 -4.60 22.25 -6.17
C PRO A 404 -4.17 21.40 -7.37
N ASP A 405 -2.89 21.00 -7.44
CA ASP A 405 -2.25 20.22 -8.50
C ASP A 405 -2.19 18.71 -8.18
N PHE A 406 -3.35 18.10 -7.97
CA PHE A 406 -3.48 16.70 -7.49
C PHE A 406 -4.23 15.76 -8.45
N PRO A 407 -3.88 15.62 -9.73
CA PRO A 407 -4.67 14.77 -10.65
C PRO A 407 -4.72 13.34 -10.12
N CYS A 408 -5.92 12.83 -9.85
CA CYS A 408 -6.09 11.59 -9.09
C CYS A 408 -7.14 10.65 -9.66
N LEU A 409 -6.92 9.36 -9.41
CA LEU A 409 -7.89 8.29 -9.58
C LEU A 409 -8.30 7.80 -8.20
N ILE A 410 -9.60 7.84 -7.91
CA ILE A 410 -10.20 7.35 -6.68
C ILE A 410 -10.99 6.08 -7.03
N VAL A 411 -10.69 4.99 -6.34
CA VAL A 411 -11.32 3.70 -6.54
C VAL A 411 -11.91 3.23 -5.22
N ASN A 412 -13.24 3.24 -5.13
CA ASN A 412 -13.94 2.82 -3.93
C ASN A 412 -14.54 1.41 -4.05
N SER A 413 -14.66 0.73 -2.92
CA SER A 413 -15.60 -0.36 -2.69
C SER A 413 -17.01 0.21 -2.45
N PRO A 414 -18.06 -0.60 -2.60
CA PRO A 414 -19.43 -0.15 -2.35
C PRO A 414 -19.62 0.33 -0.92
N GLY A 415 -18.99 -0.31 0.07
CA GLY A 415 -19.08 0.06 1.49
C GLY A 415 -18.64 1.50 1.76
N PHE A 416 -17.48 1.90 1.24
CA PHE A 416 -16.98 3.28 1.35
C PHE A 416 -17.81 4.29 0.54
N THR A 417 -18.52 3.84 -0.49
CA THR A 417 -19.39 4.71 -1.29
C THR A 417 -20.73 4.96 -0.59
N VAL A 418 -21.29 3.97 0.13
CA VAL A 418 -22.58 4.11 0.82
C VAL A 418 -22.48 4.77 2.20
N TRP A 419 -21.27 4.90 2.76
CA TRP A 419 -21.03 5.67 3.98
C TRP A 419 -21.24 7.16 3.71
N LYS A 420 -22.43 7.68 4.05
CA LYS A 420 -22.92 8.99 3.58
C LYS A 420 -22.02 10.15 4.00
N GLU A 421 -21.63 10.21 5.26
CA GLU A 421 -20.83 11.29 5.84
C GLU A 421 -19.44 11.33 5.20
N HIS A 422 -18.81 10.16 5.08
CA HIS A 422 -17.53 9.99 4.40
C HIS A 422 -17.59 10.31 2.91
N PHE A 423 -18.60 9.80 2.22
CA PHE A 423 -18.74 10.03 0.78
C PHE A 423 -19.02 11.50 0.49
N LYS A 424 -19.82 12.18 1.31
CA LYS A 424 -19.99 13.62 1.24
C LYS A 424 -18.65 14.35 1.39
N ARG A 425 -17.84 13.97 2.38
CA ARG A 425 -16.49 14.52 2.58
C ARG A 425 -15.57 14.29 1.36
N LEU A 426 -15.63 13.11 0.76
CA LEU A 426 -14.91 12.80 -0.47
C LEU A 426 -15.38 13.71 -1.63
N GLN A 427 -16.69 13.90 -1.78
CA GLN A 427 -17.26 14.80 -2.77
C GLN A 427 -16.80 16.23 -2.54
N ASP A 428 -16.85 16.73 -1.30
CA ASP A 428 -16.40 18.08 -0.94
C ASP A 428 -14.94 18.28 -1.38
N LEU A 429 -14.04 17.39 -0.95
CA LEU A 429 -12.60 17.50 -1.21
C LEU A 429 -12.18 17.32 -2.68
N PHE A 430 -12.85 16.43 -3.43
CA PHE A 430 -12.36 16.00 -4.75
C PHE A 430 -13.26 16.33 -5.93
N ILE A 431 -14.53 16.67 -5.68
CA ILE A 431 -15.52 16.91 -6.74
C ILE A 431 -16.04 18.36 -6.67
N ILE A 432 -16.50 18.81 -5.51
CA ILE A 432 -17.17 20.11 -5.33
C ILE A 432 -16.14 21.24 -5.22
N ASP A 433 -15.21 21.15 -4.27
CA ASP A 433 -14.18 22.19 -4.08
C ASP A 433 -13.19 22.26 -5.25
N ARG A 434 -13.20 21.21 -6.08
CA ARG A 434 -12.32 21.03 -7.22
C ARG A 434 -12.82 21.63 -8.52
N ASN A 435 -14.06 22.11 -8.59
CA ASN A 435 -14.58 22.85 -9.75
C ASN A 435 -13.82 24.17 -10.04
N LYS A 436 -12.81 24.51 -9.23
CA LYS A 436 -11.92 25.66 -9.41
C LYS A 436 -10.53 25.29 -9.95
N SER A 437 -10.22 24.02 -10.20
CA SER A 437 -8.95 23.62 -10.81
C SER A 437 -9.17 22.80 -12.09
N ASP A 438 -8.38 23.08 -13.13
CA ASP A 438 -8.39 22.33 -14.40
C ASP A 438 -7.78 20.91 -14.26
N GLN A 439 -7.81 20.33 -13.06
CA GLN A 439 -7.14 19.08 -12.74
C GLN A 439 -8.12 17.91 -12.71
N PHE A 440 -7.77 16.88 -13.47
CA PHE A 440 -8.61 15.70 -13.67
C PHE A 440 -8.70 14.85 -12.40
N CYS A 441 -9.94 14.60 -11.95
CA CYS A 441 -10.26 13.68 -10.86
C CYS A 441 -11.21 12.61 -11.39
N LEU A 442 -10.75 11.36 -11.44
CA LEU A 442 -11.62 10.23 -11.76
C LEU A 442 -12.06 9.54 -10.48
N PHE A 443 -13.35 9.22 -10.43
CA PHE A 443 -13.93 8.44 -9.35
C PHE A 443 -14.62 7.21 -9.94
N ALA A 444 -14.37 6.05 -9.36
CA ALA A 444 -15.06 4.81 -9.71
C ALA A 444 -15.36 3.99 -8.45
N THR A 445 -16.57 3.44 -8.37
CA THR A 445 -16.90 2.39 -7.41
C THR A 445 -16.85 1.04 -8.11
N LEU A 446 -16.01 0.13 -7.61
CA LEU A 446 -15.93 -1.23 -8.12
C LEU A 446 -16.97 -2.10 -7.41
N GLY A 447 -17.91 -2.64 -8.17
CA GLY A 447 -18.92 -3.58 -7.65
C GLY A 447 -18.30 -4.94 -7.29
N GLY A 448 -18.81 -5.56 -6.23
CA GLY A 448 -18.45 -6.93 -5.83
C GLY A 448 -17.12 -7.07 -5.07
N ILE A 449 -16.55 -5.96 -4.62
CA ILE A 449 -15.39 -5.95 -3.72
C ILE A 449 -15.77 -5.39 -2.33
N ILE A 450 -14.96 -5.67 -1.32
CA ILE A 450 -15.04 -5.06 0.01
C ILE A 450 -13.76 -4.29 0.30
N HIS A 451 -13.72 -3.56 1.41
CA HIS A 451 -12.55 -2.75 1.77
C HIS A 451 -11.23 -3.55 1.79
N SER A 452 -11.25 -4.78 2.32
CA SER A 452 -10.05 -5.63 2.38
C SER A 452 -9.64 -6.22 1.02
N SER A 453 -10.47 -6.13 -0.03
CA SER A 453 -10.18 -6.65 -1.38
C SER A 453 -9.01 -5.96 -2.08
N PHE A 454 -8.61 -4.77 -1.64
CA PHE A 454 -7.40 -4.12 -2.14
C PHE A 454 -6.10 -4.74 -1.57
N SER A 455 -6.21 -5.60 -0.55
CA SER A 455 -5.09 -6.30 0.09
C SER A 455 -5.06 -7.79 -0.27
N ASP A 456 -4.02 -8.49 0.15
CA ASP A 456 -3.86 -9.93 -0.04
C ASP A 456 -4.76 -10.78 0.89
N LEU A 457 -5.42 -10.17 1.88
CA LEU A 457 -6.19 -10.90 2.90
C LEU A 457 -7.28 -11.81 2.29
N PRO A 458 -8.12 -11.36 1.33
CA PRO A 458 -9.17 -12.21 0.78
C PRO A 458 -8.64 -13.36 -0.07
N VAL A 459 -7.51 -13.16 -0.77
CA VAL A 459 -6.86 -14.19 -1.59
C VAL A 459 -6.50 -15.40 -0.73
N LEU A 460 -6.10 -15.14 0.51
CA LEU A 460 -5.76 -16.19 1.45
C LEU A 460 -6.99 -16.90 2.02
N VAL A 461 -8.02 -16.15 2.43
CA VAL A 461 -9.26 -16.74 2.95
C VAL A 461 -9.92 -17.65 1.92
N GLU A 462 -10.01 -17.21 0.66
CA GLU A 462 -10.55 -18.03 -0.43
C GLU A 462 -9.70 -19.27 -0.74
N TRP A 463 -8.37 -19.12 -0.73
CA TRP A 463 -7.44 -20.24 -0.94
C TRP A 463 -7.57 -21.30 0.15
N PHE A 464 -7.68 -20.91 1.43
CA PHE A 464 -7.91 -21.83 2.54
C PHE A 464 -9.26 -22.51 2.50
N VAL A 465 -10.33 -21.76 2.21
CA VAL A 465 -11.68 -22.31 2.08
C VAL A 465 -11.71 -23.34 0.95
N SER A 466 -11.04 -23.08 -0.17
CA SER A 466 -10.97 -23.98 -1.33
C SER A 466 -10.15 -25.25 -1.08
N LEU A 467 -9.18 -25.24 -0.16
CA LEU A 467 -8.39 -26.43 0.21
C LEU A 467 -9.12 -27.35 1.20
N SER A 468 -10.12 -26.84 1.92
CA SER A 468 -10.93 -27.65 2.83
C SER A 468 -12.04 -28.37 2.05
N SER A 469 -11.99 -29.70 2.02
CA SER A 469 -13.07 -30.52 1.43
C SER A 469 -14.36 -30.41 2.26
N SER A 470 -15.49 -30.80 1.65
CA SER A 470 -16.88 -30.58 2.09
C SER A 470 -17.22 -30.93 3.55
N ASN A 471 -16.38 -31.71 4.25
CA ASN A 471 -16.58 -32.12 5.63
C ASN A 471 -15.93 -31.18 6.68
N PHE A 472 -15.20 -30.14 6.26
CA PHE A 472 -14.62 -29.13 7.16
C PHE A 472 -15.39 -27.79 7.17
N ARG A 473 -16.59 -27.76 6.57
CA ARG A 473 -17.44 -26.55 6.52
C ARG A 473 -17.89 -26.05 7.89
N PHE A 474 -17.89 -26.91 8.92
CA PHE A 474 -18.27 -26.53 10.29
C PHE A 474 -17.21 -25.66 10.99
N PHE A 475 -15.92 -25.81 10.66
CA PHE A 475 -14.85 -24.97 11.22
C PHE A 475 -14.75 -23.61 10.51
N PHE A 476 -15.17 -23.53 9.25
CA PHE A 476 -15.16 -22.30 8.45
C PHE A 476 -16.40 -21.42 8.65
N PHE A 477 -17.53 -22.00 9.06
CA PHE A 477 -18.63 -21.18 9.60
C PHE A 477 -18.15 -20.34 10.79
N SER A 478 -17.21 -20.86 11.59
CA SER A 478 -16.53 -20.10 12.64
C SER A 478 -15.55 -19.06 12.13
N ILE A 479 -14.96 -19.19 10.92
CA ILE A 479 -14.11 -18.15 10.33
C ILE A 479 -14.94 -17.03 9.71
N HIS A 480 -16.08 -17.36 9.10
CA HIS A 480 -17.06 -16.37 8.66
C HIS A 480 -17.69 -15.64 9.86
N LEU A 481 -17.97 -16.39 10.93
CA LEU A 481 -18.33 -15.87 12.25
C LEU A 481 -17.18 -15.10 12.90
N ILE A 482 -15.90 -15.43 12.65
CA ILE A 482 -14.75 -14.62 13.07
C ILE A 482 -14.73 -13.34 12.26
N THR A 483 -14.85 -13.30 10.94
CA THR A 483 -15.04 -12.03 10.20
C THR A 483 -16.22 -11.19 10.73
N HIS A 484 -17.31 -11.83 11.18
CA HIS A 484 -18.45 -11.18 11.84
C HIS A 484 -18.18 -10.78 13.32
N LEU A 485 -17.41 -11.56 14.10
CA LEU A 485 -17.02 -11.35 15.51
C LEU A 485 -15.79 -10.44 15.65
N LEU A 486 -14.98 -10.32 14.60
CA LEU A 486 -13.86 -9.37 14.43
C LEU A 486 -14.42 -7.95 14.13
N GLY A 487 -15.75 -7.76 14.16
CA GLY A 487 -16.38 -6.45 14.09
C GLY A 487 -16.24 -5.72 12.75
N LEU A 488 -15.82 -6.40 11.69
CA LEU A 488 -15.59 -5.75 10.39
C LEU A 488 -16.88 -5.36 9.66
N ASP A 489 -18.06 -5.79 10.13
CA ASP A 489 -19.38 -5.34 9.66
C ASP A 489 -20.21 -4.57 10.71
N HIS A 490 -19.73 -4.43 11.96
CA HIS A 490 -20.48 -3.78 13.05
C HIS A 490 -19.69 -2.72 13.83
N GLY A 491 -18.69 -2.10 13.23
CA GLY A 491 -18.01 -0.91 13.75
C GLY A 491 -18.61 0.44 13.32
N TYR A 492 -19.57 0.47 12.39
CA TYR A 492 -20.03 1.73 11.74
C TYR A 492 -21.47 2.14 12.08
N LEU A 493 -22.06 1.60 13.16
CA LEU A 493 -23.40 2.00 13.63
C LEU A 493 -23.48 2.42 15.10
N SER A 494 -22.34 2.68 15.73
CA SER A 494 -22.31 3.51 16.93
C SER A 494 -21.06 4.39 16.93
N LEU A 495 -21.30 5.69 16.68
CA LEU A 495 -20.37 6.83 16.65
C LEU A 495 -19.79 7.17 15.28
#